data_AF-A0A0B3VZ58-F1
#
_entry.id   AF-A0A0B3VZ58-F1
#
_cell.length_a   1.000
_cell.length_b   1.000
_cell.length_c   1.000
_cell.angle_alpha   90.00
_cell.angle_beta   90.00
_cell.angle_gamma   90.00
#
_symmetry.space_group_name_H-M   'P 1'
#
loop_
_entity.id
_entity.type
_entity.pdbx_description
1 polymer ?
#
loop_
_entity_poly.entity_id
_entity_poly.type
_entity_poly.pdbx_seq_one_letter_code
_entity_poly.pdbx_strand_id
1 'polypeptide(L)'
;MMNLVYVKKSDALPTGVDRVEIGNWTKTREINEIKGEEKKLNSERFDNIRNINFEDSLNQIEEFTNLYTSTSKSMRTVKQVNDDSKNIIKENKVLRTRVRTFEPIYSFTYDTIKTWIGSEESPTWGEGYLGSKIITWPCYVEVLKYDINGVAPIEWRMLEGEFKLNKEQLEAIKLKKVQPVIGIESEEGDQLILPFCDLLSIFINGEITDINYRASSEPYKFKIDKVIGNYSLVNLMENNKYCNKEMDNKLSQHTRNKHIDCNILTKTISDNYYKMVGDVSQYIKPEISDYKISLLIGQLGRMGEGILNYNGGISKITLFLIENPKFNVNIKPYTINDNGKKLYINSDYKFSYNEKILFDVEIINESSSYDYSNLDLRIDLIKELKEGSVKIRDVFQFNKSTGKYNDTSIKDNVNVYVNDDNTPCSINELSNLDKGDKLTISSNKLAYTVTEYNALKEQIDYDYTLQVNYLNDHIFYKYTNTNRLQANLIEGRLTVTVNGNDEDYFYLKLKGEDNSANIKVKSNEPYTVLNLDYDKEYELSLINSLSYKSVSSQNFVLKNASGYNTKSITINANTKPNNYFTQRKIDEIIINR
;
A
#
# COMPACT_ATOMS: atom_id res chain seq x y z
N MET A 1 -46.71 -0.80 -30.79
CA MET A 1 -45.85 -1.70 -30.00
C MET A 1 -44.42 -1.32 -30.26
N MET A 2 -43.75 -0.74 -29.27
CA MET A 2 -42.35 -0.33 -29.37
C MET A 2 -41.51 -1.56 -28.98
N ASN A 3 -40.85 -2.20 -29.94
CA ASN A 3 -39.90 -3.28 -29.66
C ASN A 3 -38.68 -2.66 -28.98
N LEU A 4 -38.61 -2.79 -27.65
CA LEU A 4 -37.39 -2.61 -26.89
C LEU A 4 -36.43 -3.73 -27.29
N VAL A 5 -35.57 -3.45 -28.26
CA VAL A 5 -34.37 -4.24 -28.52
C VAL A 5 -33.46 -4.02 -27.32
N TYR A 6 -33.46 -4.97 -26.38
CA TYR A 6 -32.45 -5.07 -25.34
C TYR A 6 -31.15 -5.42 -26.06
N VAL A 7 -30.36 -4.40 -26.41
CA VAL A 7 -28.98 -4.59 -26.85
C VAL A 7 -28.24 -5.12 -25.63
N LYS A 8 -27.98 -6.43 -25.60
CA LYS A 8 -27.00 -7.04 -24.69
C LYS A 8 -25.70 -6.29 -24.97
N LYS A 9 -25.31 -5.35 -24.10
CA LYS A 9 -24.00 -4.71 -24.18
C LYS A 9 -23.01 -5.86 -24.15
N SER A 10 -22.25 -6.04 -25.23
CA SER A 10 -21.02 -6.82 -25.15
C SER A 10 -20.14 -6.10 -24.14
N ASP A 11 -19.74 -6.82 -23.10
CA ASP A 11 -19.05 -6.32 -21.92
C ASP A 11 -17.71 -5.69 -22.29
N ALA A 12 -17.71 -4.38 -22.54
CA ALA A 12 -16.47 -3.62 -22.47
C ALA A 12 -16.06 -3.62 -20.99
N LEU A 13 -14.86 -4.15 -20.70
CA LEU A 13 -14.25 -4.09 -19.37
C LEU A 13 -14.33 -2.65 -18.84
N PRO A 14 -14.50 -2.43 -17.53
CA PRO A 14 -14.40 -1.09 -16.96
C PRO A 14 -13.09 -0.43 -17.41
N THR A 15 -13.15 0.85 -17.76
CA THR A 15 -11.96 1.60 -18.19
C THR A 15 -10.86 1.47 -17.12
N GLY A 16 -9.62 1.17 -17.52
CA GLY A 16 -8.51 0.90 -16.60
C GLY A 16 -8.44 -0.54 -16.07
N VAL A 17 -9.31 -1.44 -16.51
CA VAL A 17 -9.19 -2.88 -16.25
C VAL A 17 -8.90 -3.60 -17.56
N ASP A 18 -7.75 -4.26 -17.63
CA ASP A 18 -7.44 -5.17 -18.72
C ASP A 18 -7.53 -6.62 -18.24
N ARG A 19 -7.93 -7.49 -19.15
CA ARG A 19 -7.98 -8.94 -18.93
C ARG A 19 -6.75 -9.61 -19.52
N VAL A 20 -6.14 -10.48 -18.74
CA VAL A 20 -5.15 -11.45 -19.24
C VAL A 20 -5.75 -12.83 -19.18
N GLU A 21 -5.96 -13.43 -20.35
CA GLU A 21 -6.47 -14.80 -20.42
C GLU A 21 -5.44 -15.79 -19.86
N ILE A 22 -5.91 -16.66 -18.96
CA ILE A 22 -5.19 -17.84 -18.54
C ILE A 22 -5.71 -19.02 -19.38
N GLY A 23 -4.81 -19.63 -20.15
CA GLY A 23 -5.06 -20.74 -21.06
C GLY A 23 -4.34 -22.02 -20.64
N ASN A 24 -4.34 -23.01 -21.54
CA ASN A 24 -3.62 -24.29 -21.38
C ASN A 24 -3.87 -24.97 -20.04
N TRP A 25 -5.13 -24.95 -19.60
CA TRP A 25 -5.48 -25.47 -18.29
C TRP A 25 -5.29 -26.98 -18.22
N THR A 26 -4.66 -27.45 -17.14
CA THR A 26 -4.63 -28.85 -16.76
C THR A 26 -5.09 -29.02 -15.32
N LYS A 27 -5.59 -30.21 -14.97
CA LYS A 27 -6.07 -30.53 -13.64
C LYS A 27 -5.60 -31.90 -13.17
N THR A 28 -5.64 -32.16 -11.88
CA THR A 28 -5.56 -33.54 -11.35
C THR A 28 -6.65 -34.41 -11.96
N ARG A 29 -6.32 -35.67 -12.30
CA ARG A 29 -7.31 -36.63 -12.80
C ARG A 29 -8.26 -37.05 -11.67
N GLU A 30 -9.56 -36.99 -11.95
CA GLU A 30 -10.61 -37.49 -11.07
C GLU A 30 -10.77 -39.02 -11.22
N ILE A 31 -11.47 -39.63 -10.26
CA ILE A 31 -11.54 -41.11 -10.15
C ILE A 31 -12.11 -41.82 -11.38
N ASN A 32 -12.96 -41.13 -12.14
CA ASN A 32 -13.65 -41.62 -13.35
C ASN A 32 -12.82 -41.42 -14.62
N GLU A 33 -11.76 -40.62 -14.55
CA GLU A 33 -10.84 -40.37 -15.67
C GLU A 33 -9.68 -41.36 -15.65
N ILE A 34 -9.51 -42.10 -14.55
CA ILE A 34 -8.50 -43.14 -14.36
C ILE A 34 -8.82 -44.36 -15.22
N LYS A 35 -7.83 -44.91 -15.94
CA LYS A 35 -8.03 -45.96 -16.96
C LYS A 35 -7.15 -47.19 -16.71
N GLY A 36 -7.59 -48.35 -17.19
CA GLY A 36 -6.81 -49.59 -17.14
C GLY A 36 -6.64 -50.13 -15.72
N GLU A 37 -5.46 -50.66 -15.41
CA GLU A 37 -5.12 -51.25 -14.10
C GLU A 37 -4.74 -50.20 -13.03
N GLU A 38 -5.00 -48.93 -13.32
CA GLU A 38 -4.70 -47.84 -12.40
C GLU A 38 -5.62 -47.87 -11.18
N LYS A 39 -5.00 -47.81 -10.00
CA LYS A 39 -5.72 -47.45 -8.78
C LYS A 39 -6.27 -46.03 -8.87
N LYS A 40 -7.47 -45.78 -8.35
CA LYS A 40 -8.22 -44.53 -8.51
C LYS A 40 -7.64 -43.35 -7.73
N LEU A 41 -7.05 -43.60 -6.55
CA LEU A 41 -6.60 -42.55 -5.63
C LEU A 41 -5.27 -42.93 -4.98
N ASN A 42 -4.48 -41.92 -4.62
CA ASN A 42 -3.27 -42.04 -3.83
C ASN A 42 -3.58 -41.70 -2.37
N SER A 43 -3.27 -42.57 -1.41
CA SER A 43 -3.56 -42.32 0.01
C SER A 43 -2.42 -42.73 0.94
N GLU A 44 -2.07 -41.83 1.86
CA GLU A 44 -1.36 -42.24 3.07
C GLU A 44 -2.24 -43.26 3.84
N ARG A 45 -1.65 -44.16 4.63
CA ARG A 45 -2.44 -45.07 5.46
C ARG A 45 -3.14 -44.31 6.60
N PHE A 46 -4.47 -44.42 6.66
CA PHE A 46 -5.32 -43.83 7.70
C PHE A 46 -6.18 -44.89 8.38
N ASP A 47 -6.09 -44.97 9.71
CA ASP A 47 -6.87 -45.96 10.47
C ASP A 47 -8.27 -45.44 10.87
N ASN A 48 -8.57 -44.14 10.68
CA ASN A 48 -9.79 -43.48 11.16
C ASN A 48 -10.70 -42.91 10.06
N ILE A 49 -10.49 -43.32 8.80
CA ILE A 49 -11.30 -42.87 7.67
C ILE A 49 -11.93 -44.05 6.94
N ARG A 50 -13.06 -43.80 6.28
CA ARG A 50 -13.63 -44.68 5.27
C ARG A 50 -13.44 -44.06 3.91
N ASN A 51 -12.97 -44.89 2.99
CA ASN A 51 -12.81 -44.55 1.59
C ASN A 51 -14.16 -44.62 0.89
N ILE A 52 -14.61 -43.53 0.30
CA ILE A 52 -15.82 -43.51 -0.53
C ILE A 52 -15.40 -43.79 -1.96
N ASN A 53 -15.90 -44.89 -2.52
CA ASN A 53 -15.78 -45.21 -3.92
C ASN A 53 -17.18 -45.33 -4.50
N PHE A 54 -17.47 -44.59 -5.58
CA PHE A 54 -18.81 -44.53 -6.17
C PHE A 54 -19.12 -45.73 -7.08
N GLU A 55 -18.20 -46.68 -7.24
CA GLU A 55 -18.40 -47.93 -8.00
C GLU A 55 -17.88 -49.14 -7.22
N ASP A 56 -18.68 -50.21 -7.21
CA ASP A 56 -18.43 -51.48 -6.52
C ASP A 56 -17.24 -52.25 -7.13
N SER A 57 -16.03 -51.87 -6.73
CA SER A 57 -14.90 -52.80 -6.70
C SER A 57 -14.08 -52.58 -5.42
N LEU A 58 -13.89 -53.68 -4.70
CA LEU A 58 -13.56 -53.80 -3.27
C LEU A 58 -12.16 -53.33 -2.82
N ASN A 59 -11.52 -52.37 -3.52
CA ASN A 59 -10.61 -51.33 -3.01
C ASN A 59 -9.61 -50.89 -4.09
N GLN A 60 -9.90 -49.76 -4.74
CA GLN A 60 -9.09 -49.18 -5.82
C GLN A 60 -8.06 -48.15 -5.33
N ILE A 61 -7.71 -48.12 -4.04
CA ILE A 61 -6.84 -47.08 -3.46
C ILE A 61 -5.41 -47.55 -3.36
N GLU A 62 -4.50 -46.68 -3.78
CA GLU A 62 -3.07 -46.86 -3.72
C GLU A 62 -2.57 -46.36 -2.37
N GLU A 63 -2.49 -47.27 -1.41
CA GLU A 63 -1.99 -46.97 -0.08
C GLU A 63 -0.46 -47.03 -0.01
N PHE A 64 0.13 -46.04 0.64
CA PHE A 64 1.57 -45.96 0.91
C PHE A 64 1.87 -45.59 2.36
N THR A 65 3.04 -46.00 2.84
CA THR A 65 3.44 -45.90 4.27
C THR A 65 4.66 -45.01 4.51
N ASN A 66 5.32 -44.54 3.45
CA ASN A 66 6.60 -43.84 3.48
C ASN A 66 6.58 -42.52 2.68
N LEU A 67 5.43 -41.84 2.60
CA LEU A 67 5.28 -40.56 1.88
C LEU A 67 6.28 -39.49 2.34
N TYR A 68 6.63 -39.50 3.62
CA TYR A 68 7.56 -38.53 4.21
C TYR A 68 8.85 -39.22 4.63
N THR A 69 9.98 -38.52 4.45
CA THR A 69 11.28 -38.97 4.96
C THR A 69 11.25 -39.13 6.47
N SER A 70 11.96 -40.13 7.01
CA SER A 70 11.97 -40.41 8.45
C SER A 70 12.61 -39.29 9.26
N THR A 71 13.68 -38.67 8.73
CA THR A 71 14.51 -37.64 9.38
C THR A 71 13.94 -36.23 9.21
N SER A 72 13.81 -35.75 7.96
CA SER A 72 13.40 -34.36 7.69
C SER A 72 11.88 -34.17 7.63
N LYS A 73 11.10 -35.26 7.62
CA LYS A 73 9.63 -35.24 7.47
C LYS A 73 9.18 -34.48 6.22
N SER A 74 9.99 -34.51 5.17
CA SER A 74 9.72 -33.90 3.87
C SER A 74 9.05 -34.91 2.96
N MET A 75 8.05 -34.46 2.19
CA MET A 75 7.33 -35.27 1.22
C MET A 75 8.29 -35.74 0.15
N ARG A 76 8.24 -37.04 -0.14
CA ARG A 76 8.97 -37.68 -1.21
C ARG A 76 8.18 -37.56 -2.51
N THR A 77 8.90 -37.54 -3.62
CA THR A 77 8.30 -37.70 -4.96
C THR A 77 7.77 -39.13 -5.15
N VAL A 78 6.85 -39.31 -6.10
CA VAL A 78 6.36 -40.66 -6.49
C VAL A 78 7.52 -41.59 -6.85
N LYS A 79 8.48 -41.11 -7.64
CA LYS A 79 9.69 -41.88 -8.02
C LYS A 79 10.44 -42.38 -6.78
N GLN A 80 10.73 -41.48 -5.84
CA GLN A 80 11.43 -41.85 -4.62
C GLN A 80 10.65 -42.88 -3.80
N VAL A 81 9.31 -42.79 -3.74
CA VAL A 81 8.51 -43.80 -3.02
C VAL A 81 8.56 -45.16 -3.74
N ASN A 82 8.53 -45.15 -5.08
CA ASN A 82 8.59 -46.37 -5.89
C ASN A 82 9.93 -47.10 -5.77
N ASP A 83 11.05 -46.38 -5.67
CA ASP A 83 12.38 -46.98 -5.50
C ASP A 83 12.47 -47.85 -4.23
N ASP A 84 11.66 -47.55 -3.21
CA ASP A 84 11.61 -48.28 -1.93
C ASP A 84 10.41 -49.24 -1.81
N SER A 85 9.51 -49.26 -2.80
CA SER A 85 8.24 -49.99 -2.73
C SER A 85 8.26 -51.23 -3.63
N LYS A 86 7.60 -52.30 -3.19
CA LYS A 86 7.34 -53.47 -4.04
C LYS A 86 6.22 -53.25 -5.06
N ASN A 87 5.37 -52.24 -4.81
CA ASN A 87 4.26 -51.86 -5.68
C ASN A 87 4.57 -50.50 -6.33
N ILE A 88 4.45 -50.43 -7.65
CA ILE A 88 4.65 -49.20 -8.41
C ILE A 88 3.42 -48.32 -8.26
N ILE A 89 3.60 -47.19 -7.57
CA ILE A 89 2.61 -46.13 -7.43
C ILE A 89 2.55 -45.33 -8.71
N LYS A 90 1.33 -45.01 -9.13
CA LYS A 90 1.07 -44.17 -10.30
C LYS A 90 0.72 -42.75 -9.88
N GLU A 91 1.34 -41.80 -10.55
CA GLU A 91 1.16 -40.36 -10.38
C GLU A 91 -0.16 -39.83 -10.95
N ASN A 92 -0.36 -38.51 -10.80
CA ASN A 92 -1.34 -37.67 -11.49
C ASN A 92 -2.81 -37.84 -11.07
N LYS A 93 -3.05 -38.22 -9.80
CA LYS A 93 -4.39 -38.51 -9.25
C LYS A 93 -4.59 -37.79 -7.92
N VAL A 94 -5.82 -37.73 -7.44
CA VAL A 94 -6.13 -37.15 -6.14
C VAL A 94 -5.28 -37.81 -5.05
N LEU A 95 -4.53 -36.97 -4.33
CA LEU A 95 -3.63 -37.37 -3.25
C LEU A 95 -4.28 -37.07 -1.91
N ARG A 96 -4.31 -38.07 -1.02
CA ARG A 96 -4.82 -37.93 0.32
C ARG A 96 -3.72 -37.94 1.35
N THR A 97 -3.67 -36.87 2.14
CA THR A 97 -2.70 -36.69 3.24
C THR A 97 -3.36 -36.16 4.51
N ARG A 98 -2.57 -35.98 5.55
CA ARG A 98 -2.99 -35.40 6.84
C ARG A 98 -2.67 -33.92 6.90
N VAL A 99 -3.60 -33.13 7.41
CA VAL A 99 -3.36 -31.76 7.90
C VAL A 99 -3.58 -31.68 9.40
N ARG A 100 -2.93 -30.70 10.03
CA ARG A 100 -2.90 -30.53 11.48
C ARG A 100 -3.29 -29.10 11.85
N THR A 101 -3.97 -28.93 12.98
CA THR A 101 -4.30 -27.60 13.55
C THR A 101 -3.16 -27.01 14.40
N PHE A 102 -2.13 -27.80 14.67
CA PHE A 102 -0.90 -27.41 15.36
C PHE A 102 0.29 -27.44 14.39
N GLU A 103 1.52 -27.33 14.92
CA GLU A 103 2.71 -27.20 14.09
C GLU A 103 2.82 -28.31 13.02
N PRO A 104 2.92 -27.94 11.72
CA PRO A 104 2.99 -28.89 10.64
C PRO A 104 4.33 -29.63 10.68
N ILE A 105 4.28 -30.89 11.06
CA ILE A 105 5.47 -31.76 11.08
C ILE A 105 5.91 -32.13 9.66
N TYR A 106 4.95 -32.25 8.74
CA TYR A 106 5.19 -32.63 7.36
C TYR A 106 5.35 -31.43 6.45
N SER A 107 6.29 -31.49 5.52
CA SER A 107 6.58 -30.45 4.54
C SER A 107 6.54 -30.96 3.11
N PHE A 108 6.22 -30.11 2.14
CA PHE A 108 6.36 -30.43 0.71
C PHE A 108 6.73 -29.18 -0.09
N THR A 109 7.41 -29.34 -1.22
CA THR A 109 7.61 -28.29 -2.23
C THR A 109 6.60 -28.44 -3.36
N TYR A 110 6.44 -27.39 -4.19
CA TYR A 110 5.65 -27.46 -5.42
C TYR A 110 6.05 -28.65 -6.29
N ASP A 111 7.36 -28.85 -6.55
CA ASP A 111 7.84 -29.96 -7.37
C ASP A 111 7.49 -31.32 -6.78
N THR A 112 7.62 -31.48 -5.46
CA THR A 112 7.33 -32.77 -4.82
C THR A 112 5.85 -33.12 -4.90
N ILE A 113 4.95 -32.19 -4.54
CA ILE A 113 3.50 -32.47 -4.59
C ILE A 113 3.01 -32.62 -6.02
N LYS A 114 3.59 -31.88 -6.97
CA LYS A 114 3.27 -31.99 -8.40
C LYS A 114 3.51 -33.40 -8.94
N THR A 115 4.53 -34.11 -8.49
CA THR A 115 4.73 -35.52 -8.90
C THR A 115 3.56 -36.43 -8.51
N TRP A 116 2.73 -36.05 -7.53
CA TRP A 116 1.59 -36.85 -7.10
C TRP A 116 0.29 -36.50 -7.81
N ILE A 117 0.04 -35.20 -8.03
CA ILE A 117 -1.27 -34.68 -8.42
C ILE A 117 -1.27 -33.88 -9.73
N GLY A 118 -0.11 -33.48 -10.25
CA GLY A 118 -0.01 -32.78 -11.54
C GLY A 118 -0.50 -33.69 -12.67
N SER A 119 -1.04 -33.16 -13.75
CA SER A 119 -1.39 -34.00 -14.90
C SER A 119 -1.48 -33.16 -16.18
N GLU A 120 -1.63 -33.84 -17.31
CA GLU A 120 -1.91 -33.23 -18.62
C GLU A 120 -3.41 -33.23 -18.97
N GLU A 121 -4.26 -33.75 -18.08
CA GLU A 121 -5.71 -33.80 -18.28
C GLU A 121 -6.30 -32.40 -18.27
N SER A 122 -7.01 -32.02 -19.33
CA SER A 122 -7.68 -30.73 -19.40
C SER A 122 -8.97 -30.72 -18.57
N PRO A 123 -9.27 -29.64 -17.84
CA PRO A 123 -10.56 -29.50 -17.16
C PRO A 123 -11.70 -29.33 -18.17
N THR A 124 -12.83 -29.99 -17.89
CA THR A 124 -14.11 -29.61 -18.48
C THR A 124 -14.77 -28.60 -17.57
N TRP A 125 -14.89 -27.36 -18.05
CA TRP A 125 -15.54 -26.27 -17.31
C TRP A 125 -17.06 -26.36 -17.47
N GLY A 126 -17.75 -26.59 -16.36
CA GLY A 126 -19.21 -26.50 -16.31
C GLY A 126 -19.68 -25.05 -16.30
N GLU A 127 -20.91 -24.83 -16.76
CA GLU A 127 -21.59 -23.55 -16.60
C GLU A 127 -22.08 -23.41 -15.16
N GLY A 128 -21.60 -22.35 -14.51
CA GLY A 128 -22.00 -21.91 -13.19
C GLY A 128 -23.05 -20.80 -13.26
N TYR A 129 -23.38 -20.25 -12.11
CA TYR A 129 -24.35 -19.16 -12.04
C TYR A 129 -23.82 -17.90 -12.75
N LEU A 130 -24.69 -17.19 -13.48
CA LEU A 130 -24.33 -16.03 -14.32
C LEU A 130 -23.18 -16.33 -15.29
N GLY A 131 -23.20 -17.50 -15.93
CA GLY A 131 -22.19 -17.93 -16.92
C GLY A 131 -20.75 -18.05 -16.40
N SER A 132 -20.52 -17.98 -15.09
CA SER A 132 -19.21 -18.27 -14.51
C SER A 132 -18.79 -19.71 -14.83
N LYS A 133 -17.50 -19.97 -15.06
CA LYS A 133 -17.02 -21.33 -15.38
C LYS A 133 -16.57 -22.02 -14.10
N ILE A 134 -17.07 -23.23 -13.84
CA ILE A 134 -16.82 -23.93 -12.56
C ILE A 134 -16.40 -25.39 -12.78
N ILE A 135 -15.73 -25.96 -11.77
CA ILE A 135 -15.53 -27.40 -11.61
C ILE A 135 -16.05 -27.75 -10.22
N THR A 136 -16.77 -28.87 -10.12
CA THR A 136 -17.16 -29.46 -8.84
C THR A 136 -16.72 -30.92 -8.80
N TRP A 137 -16.51 -31.43 -7.59
CA TRP A 137 -16.11 -32.81 -7.36
C TRP A 137 -16.66 -33.30 -6.02
N PRO A 138 -16.95 -34.59 -5.85
CA PRO A 138 -17.37 -35.13 -4.56
C PRO A 138 -16.18 -35.30 -3.61
N CYS A 139 -16.48 -35.42 -2.32
CA CYS A 139 -15.49 -35.85 -1.33
C CYS A 139 -15.37 -37.38 -1.33
N TYR A 140 -14.16 -37.90 -1.51
CA TYR A 140 -13.94 -39.36 -1.47
C TYR A 140 -13.48 -39.86 -0.09
N VAL A 141 -13.55 -39.02 0.95
CA VAL A 141 -13.24 -39.33 2.35
C VAL A 141 -14.46 -39.17 3.24
N GLU A 142 -14.72 -40.18 4.06
CA GLU A 142 -15.49 -40.04 5.28
C GLU A 142 -14.59 -40.20 6.51
N VAL A 143 -14.73 -39.30 7.49
CA VAL A 143 -14.08 -39.41 8.79
C VAL A 143 -14.96 -40.26 9.70
N LEU A 144 -14.48 -41.44 10.10
CA LEU A 144 -15.23 -42.37 10.96
C LEU A 144 -15.20 -41.94 12.43
N LYS A 145 -14.10 -41.32 12.85
CA LYS A 145 -13.92 -40.79 14.19
C LYS A 145 -13.01 -39.56 14.12
N TYR A 146 -13.47 -38.42 14.63
CA TYR A 146 -12.57 -37.29 14.86
C TYR A 146 -11.54 -37.72 15.90
N ASP A 147 -10.27 -37.65 15.51
CA ASP A 147 -9.22 -37.72 16.49
C ASP A 147 -9.19 -36.38 17.23
N ILE A 148 -9.35 -36.41 18.56
CA ILE A 148 -9.29 -35.21 19.42
C ILE A 148 -7.94 -34.50 19.35
N ASN A 149 -6.96 -35.11 18.67
CA ASN A 149 -5.60 -34.61 18.49
C ASN A 149 -5.44 -33.58 17.35
N GLY A 150 -6.51 -33.04 16.76
CA GLY A 150 -6.40 -31.94 15.78
C GLY A 150 -5.79 -32.33 14.43
N VAL A 151 -6.03 -33.57 13.97
CA VAL A 151 -5.58 -34.09 12.67
C VAL A 151 -6.80 -34.41 11.80
N ALA A 152 -6.77 -33.98 10.53
CA ALA A 152 -7.83 -34.28 9.57
C ALA A 152 -7.24 -34.83 8.25
N PRO A 153 -7.93 -35.78 7.59
CA PRO A 153 -7.60 -36.16 6.22
C PRO A 153 -7.97 -35.04 5.25
N ILE A 154 -7.14 -34.85 4.24
CA ILE A 154 -7.36 -33.89 3.17
C ILE A 154 -7.10 -34.52 1.81
N GLU A 155 -7.93 -34.17 0.83
CA GLU A 155 -7.76 -34.52 -0.58
C GLU A 155 -7.21 -33.32 -1.34
N TRP A 156 -6.08 -33.52 -2.00
CA TRP A 156 -5.40 -32.50 -2.79
C TRP A 156 -5.71 -32.66 -4.27
N ARG A 157 -6.02 -31.53 -4.89
CA ARG A 157 -6.13 -31.34 -6.33
C ARG A 157 -5.28 -30.15 -6.74
N MET A 158 -4.75 -30.21 -7.94
CA MET A 158 -4.04 -29.12 -8.55
C MET A 158 -4.73 -28.77 -9.86
N LEU A 159 -4.94 -27.48 -10.07
CA LEU A 159 -5.35 -26.90 -11.33
C LEU A 159 -4.22 -25.96 -11.78
N GLU A 160 -3.74 -26.10 -13.00
CA GLU A 160 -2.63 -25.31 -13.53
C GLU A 160 -3.03 -24.64 -14.83
N GLY A 161 -2.58 -23.41 -15.03
CA GLY A 161 -2.81 -22.66 -16.26
C GLY A 161 -1.62 -21.80 -16.62
N GLU A 162 -1.62 -21.27 -17.82
CA GLU A 162 -0.54 -20.45 -18.36
C GLU A 162 -1.07 -19.10 -18.84
N PHE A 163 -0.31 -18.04 -18.62
CA PHE A 163 -0.62 -16.70 -19.11
C PHE A 163 0.62 -15.97 -19.55
N LYS A 164 0.44 -14.94 -20.39
CA LYS A 164 1.54 -14.13 -20.92
C LYS A 164 1.33 -12.66 -20.60
N LEU A 165 2.42 -11.98 -20.29
CA LEU A 165 2.43 -10.53 -20.11
C LEU A 165 3.39 -9.92 -21.13
N ASN A 166 2.94 -8.85 -21.79
CA ASN A 166 3.80 -8.09 -22.70
C ASN A 166 4.72 -7.13 -21.91
N LYS A 167 5.69 -6.52 -22.59
CA LYS A 167 6.68 -5.63 -21.97
C LYS A 167 6.06 -4.39 -21.31
N GLU A 168 5.00 -3.83 -21.90
CA GLU A 168 4.33 -2.64 -21.38
C GLU A 168 3.60 -2.96 -20.08
N GLN A 169 2.91 -4.09 -20.02
CA GLN A 169 2.24 -4.61 -18.82
C GLN A 169 3.25 -4.89 -17.70
N LEU A 170 4.37 -5.55 -18.02
CA LEU A 170 5.43 -5.84 -17.04
C LEU A 170 6.03 -4.55 -16.45
N GLU A 171 6.32 -3.54 -17.28
CA GLU A 171 6.81 -2.25 -16.78
C GLU A 171 5.73 -1.49 -16.00
N ALA A 172 4.46 -1.56 -16.39
CA ALA A 172 3.36 -0.94 -15.62
C ALA A 172 3.19 -1.55 -14.22
N ILE A 173 3.29 -2.88 -14.11
CA ILE A 173 3.25 -3.61 -12.82
C ILE A 173 4.47 -3.23 -11.97
N LYS A 174 5.67 -3.26 -12.56
CA LYS A 174 6.92 -2.88 -11.88
C LYS A 174 6.90 -1.44 -11.36
N LEU A 175 6.33 -0.51 -12.11
CA LEU A 175 6.15 0.88 -11.71
C LEU A 175 4.95 1.11 -10.77
N LYS A 176 4.26 0.04 -10.34
CA LYS A 176 3.05 0.08 -9.50
C LYS A 176 1.96 0.98 -10.08
N LYS A 177 1.88 1.07 -11.41
CA LYS A 177 0.77 1.76 -12.10
C LYS A 177 -0.44 0.85 -12.22
N VAL A 178 -0.21 -0.46 -12.24
CA VAL A 178 -1.19 -1.51 -12.39
C VAL A 178 -0.91 -2.58 -11.33
N GLN A 179 -1.98 -3.14 -10.77
CA GLN A 179 -1.94 -4.32 -9.91
C GLN A 179 -2.58 -5.51 -10.63
N PRO A 180 -1.87 -6.64 -10.79
CA PRO A 180 -2.39 -7.87 -11.36
C PRO A 180 -3.11 -8.66 -10.25
N VAL A 181 -4.43 -8.75 -10.33
CA VAL A 181 -5.32 -9.30 -9.30
C VAL A 181 -6.09 -10.49 -9.84
N ILE A 182 -6.15 -11.57 -9.07
CA ILE A 182 -6.95 -12.76 -9.43
C ILE A 182 -8.43 -12.51 -9.14
N GLY A 183 -9.30 -12.93 -10.05
CA GLY A 183 -10.75 -12.97 -9.86
C GLY A 183 -11.42 -13.98 -10.79
N ILE A 184 -12.73 -13.82 -10.99
CA ILE A 184 -13.54 -14.66 -11.89
C ILE A 184 -14.34 -13.79 -12.85
N GLU A 185 -14.68 -14.37 -14.00
CA GLU A 185 -15.61 -13.76 -14.95
C GLU A 185 -17.03 -14.29 -14.77
N SER A 186 -17.99 -13.42 -15.01
CA SER A 186 -19.42 -13.72 -15.08
C SER A 186 -20.08 -12.94 -16.21
N GLU A 187 -21.32 -13.29 -16.57
CA GLU A 187 -22.17 -12.53 -17.50
C GLU A 187 -22.50 -11.12 -16.99
N GLU A 188 -22.36 -10.87 -15.68
CA GLU A 188 -22.59 -9.55 -15.07
C GLU A 188 -21.28 -8.75 -14.97
N GLY A 189 -20.19 -9.24 -15.57
CA GLY A 189 -18.88 -8.61 -15.61
C GLY A 189 -17.83 -9.27 -14.71
N ASP A 190 -16.74 -8.54 -14.48
CA ASP A 190 -15.57 -8.98 -13.73
C ASP A 190 -15.83 -8.96 -12.23
N GLN A 191 -15.52 -10.06 -11.55
CA GLN A 191 -15.79 -10.23 -10.13
C GLN A 191 -14.49 -10.55 -9.41
N LEU A 192 -14.08 -9.65 -8.50
CA LEU A 192 -12.86 -9.79 -7.71
C LEU A 192 -13.09 -10.69 -6.50
N ILE A 193 -13.57 -11.91 -6.76
CA ILE A 193 -13.72 -12.97 -5.78
C ILE A 193 -13.03 -14.24 -6.26
N LEU A 194 -12.63 -15.10 -5.31
CA LEU A 194 -12.07 -16.41 -5.61
C LEU A 194 -12.82 -17.50 -4.84
N PRO A 195 -13.81 -18.17 -5.46
CA PRO A 195 -14.53 -19.29 -4.84
C PRO A 195 -13.65 -20.50 -4.59
N PHE A 196 -13.69 -21.04 -3.37
CA PHE A 196 -12.99 -22.29 -3.01
C PHE A 196 -13.65 -22.95 -1.80
N CYS A 197 -13.43 -24.23 -1.58
CA CYS A 197 -14.17 -24.97 -0.54
C CYS A 197 -13.56 -24.96 0.86
N ASP A 198 -12.31 -25.41 1.02
CA ASP A 198 -11.72 -25.58 2.36
C ASP A 198 -10.34 -24.96 2.47
N LEU A 199 -9.35 -25.41 1.70
CA LEU A 199 -8.00 -24.83 1.66
C LEU A 199 -7.61 -24.47 0.23
N LEU A 200 -6.90 -23.36 0.06
CA LEU A 200 -6.34 -22.92 -1.21
C LEU A 200 -4.94 -22.33 -1.00
N SER A 201 -4.01 -22.74 -1.85
CA SER A 201 -2.69 -22.12 -2.00
C SER A 201 -2.45 -21.85 -3.49
N ILE A 202 -1.94 -20.66 -3.81
CA ILE A 202 -1.59 -20.29 -5.18
C ILE A 202 -0.07 -20.26 -5.35
N PHE A 203 0.40 -20.69 -6.51
CA PHE A 203 1.78 -20.63 -6.92
C PHE A 203 1.90 -19.88 -8.25
N ILE A 204 2.96 -19.07 -8.40
CA ILE A 204 3.35 -18.46 -9.66
C ILE A 204 4.74 -18.98 -10.01
N ASN A 205 4.88 -19.64 -11.16
CA ASN A 205 6.12 -20.30 -11.59
C ASN A 205 6.71 -21.25 -10.53
N GLY A 206 5.84 -21.91 -9.76
CA GLY A 206 6.22 -22.81 -8.66
C GLY A 206 6.60 -22.13 -7.34
N GLU A 207 6.67 -20.79 -7.30
CA GLU A 207 6.87 -20.00 -6.09
C GLU A 207 5.52 -19.83 -5.35
N ILE A 208 5.48 -20.18 -4.06
CA ILE A 208 4.25 -20.03 -3.25
C ILE A 208 3.95 -18.55 -3.03
N THR A 209 2.69 -18.16 -3.25
CA THR A 209 2.24 -16.78 -3.03
C THR A 209 1.78 -16.55 -1.58
N ASP A 210 1.35 -15.35 -1.25
CA ASP A 210 0.68 -14.98 0.01
C ASP A 210 -0.82 -15.28 -0.02
N ILE A 211 -1.36 -15.71 -1.17
CA ILE A 211 -2.75 -16.13 -1.32
C ILE A 211 -2.89 -17.59 -0.83
N ASN A 212 -2.87 -17.73 0.50
CA ASN A 212 -3.07 -18.99 1.21
C ASN A 212 -4.26 -18.87 2.18
N TYR A 213 -5.40 -19.41 1.79
CA TYR A 213 -6.65 -19.24 2.51
C TYR A 213 -7.29 -20.54 2.98
N ARG A 214 -8.05 -20.43 4.06
CA ARG A 214 -8.96 -21.45 4.55
C ARG A 214 -10.36 -20.91 4.69
N ALA A 215 -11.34 -21.75 4.42
CA ALA A 215 -12.75 -21.51 4.71
C ALA A 215 -13.32 -22.49 5.73
N SER A 216 -12.47 -23.29 6.39
CA SER A 216 -12.81 -24.04 7.60
C SER A 216 -12.51 -23.22 8.85
N SER A 217 -13.35 -23.35 9.89
CA SER A 217 -13.15 -22.71 11.20
C SER A 217 -11.86 -23.16 11.91
N GLU A 218 -11.41 -24.38 11.64
CA GLU A 218 -10.19 -24.96 12.23
C GLU A 218 -8.91 -24.31 11.68
N PRO A 219 -7.96 -23.93 12.55
CA PRO A 219 -6.73 -23.21 12.19
C PRO A 219 -5.66 -24.14 11.63
N TYR A 220 -5.97 -24.85 10.54
CA TYR A 220 -5.01 -25.70 9.86
C TYR A 220 -3.76 -24.92 9.45
N LYS A 221 -2.62 -25.57 9.62
CA LYS A 221 -1.31 -25.04 9.26
C LYS A 221 -0.70 -25.81 8.10
N PHE A 222 0.17 -25.16 7.34
CA PHE A 222 0.93 -25.77 6.27
C PHE A 222 2.42 -25.52 6.43
N LYS A 223 3.22 -26.42 5.86
CA LYS A 223 4.66 -26.23 5.67
C LYS A 223 4.97 -26.51 4.21
N ILE A 224 5.06 -25.45 3.43
CA ILE A 224 5.35 -25.53 2.00
C ILE A 224 6.74 -24.93 1.79
N ASP A 225 7.64 -25.73 1.22
CA ASP A 225 9.07 -25.47 1.19
C ASP A 225 9.64 -25.16 2.60
N LYS A 226 10.33 -24.03 2.80
CA LYS A 226 10.87 -23.59 4.09
C LYS A 226 9.88 -22.73 4.88
N VAL A 227 8.71 -22.45 4.34
CA VAL A 227 7.73 -21.54 4.92
C VAL A 227 6.77 -22.33 5.79
N ILE A 228 6.77 -22.04 7.10
CA ILE A 228 5.70 -22.46 8.01
C ILE A 228 4.69 -21.33 8.07
N GLY A 229 3.48 -21.59 7.59
CA GLY A 229 2.41 -20.61 7.48
C GLY A 229 1.11 -21.08 8.12
N ASN A 230 0.27 -20.11 8.47
CA ASN A 230 -1.13 -20.35 8.78
C ASN A 230 -1.96 -20.00 7.55
N TYR A 231 -3.01 -20.76 7.28
CA TYR A 231 -4.01 -20.33 6.31
C TYR A 231 -4.84 -19.18 6.88
N SER A 232 -4.96 -18.10 6.12
CA SER A 232 -5.83 -16.97 6.44
C SER A 232 -7.30 -17.41 6.37
N LEU A 233 -8.05 -17.19 7.45
CA LEU A 233 -9.49 -17.50 7.45
C LEU A 233 -10.23 -16.46 6.59
N VAL A 234 -11.08 -16.91 5.67
CA VAL A 234 -12.00 -16.00 4.98
C VAL A 234 -13.02 -15.45 5.96
N ASN A 235 -13.10 -14.13 6.06
CA ASN A 235 -13.95 -13.44 7.03
C ASN A 235 -15.21 -12.88 6.35
N LEU A 236 -16.16 -13.77 6.07
CA LEU A 236 -17.41 -13.42 5.36
C LEU A 236 -18.34 -12.48 6.16
N MET A 237 -18.08 -12.21 7.45
CA MET A 237 -18.97 -11.42 8.32
C MET A 237 -18.51 -9.96 8.50
N GLU A 238 -17.21 -9.70 8.59
CA GLU A 238 -16.68 -8.34 8.78
C GLU A 238 -16.50 -7.57 7.45
N ASN A 239 -16.61 -8.27 6.32
CA ASN A 239 -16.34 -7.74 4.98
C ASN A 239 -17.59 -7.26 4.22
N ASN A 240 -18.78 -7.17 4.85
CA ASN A 240 -20.03 -6.80 4.15
C ASN A 240 -19.97 -5.43 3.44
N LYS A 241 -19.03 -4.54 3.80
CA LYS A 241 -18.81 -3.28 3.07
C LYS A 241 -18.07 -3.47 1.76
N TYR A 242 -17.29 -4.54 1.62
CA TYR A 242 -16.42 -4.83 0.50
C TYR A 242 -17.00 -5.84 -0.49
N CYS A 243 -18.23 -6.32 -0.31
CA CYS A 243 -18.75 -7.40 -1.14
C CYS A 243 -20.23 -7.18 -1.50
N ASN A 244 -20.62 -7.62 -2.69
CA ASN A 244 -22.03 -7.72 -3.03
C ASN A 244 -22.49 -9.11 -2.60
N LYS A 245 -22.81 -9.25 -1.32
CA LYS A 245 -23.12 -10.53 -0.69
C LYS A 245 -24.12 -11.40 -1.45
N GLU A 246 -25.14 -10.80 -2.08
CA GLU A 246 -26.10 -11.57 -2.87
C GLU A 246 -25.45 -12.16 -4.12
N MET A 247 -24.71 -11.34 -4.87
CA MET A 247 -23.98 -11.74 -6.06
C MET A 247 -22.88 -12.77 -5.73
N ASP A 248 -22.07 -12.49 -4.72
CA ASP A 248 -20.93 -13.32 -4.37
C ASP A 248 -21.38 -14.69 -3.86
N ASN A 249 -22.49 -14.76 -3.11
CA ASN A 249 -23.11 -16.03 -2.73
C ASN A 249 -23.59 -16.83 -3.95
N LYS A 250 -24.18 -16.17 -4.95
CA LYS A 250 -24.63 -16.82 -6.19
C LYS A 250 -23.45 -17.40 -6.97
N LEU A 251 -22.41 -16.61 -7.17
CA LEU A 251 -21.19 -17.02 -7.90
C LEU A 251 -20.41 -18.12 -7.17
N SER A 252 -20.40 -18.10 -5.84
CA SER A 252 -19.73 -19.10 -5.00
C SER A 252 -20.64 -20.21 -4.47
N GLN A 253 -21.85 -20.37 -5.02
CA GLN A 253 -22.79 -21.38 -4.55
C GLN A 253 -22.23 -22.81 -4.63
N HIS A 254 -21.50 -23.09 -5.70
CA HIS A 254 -20.83 -24.38 -5.94
C HIS A 254 -19.71 -24.69 -4.92
N THR A 255 -19.23 -23.67 -4.20
CA THR A 255 -18.29 -23.80 -3.09
C THR A 255 -18.93 -23.55 -1.73
N ARG A 256 -20.27 -23.64 -1.65
CA ARG A 256 -21.09 -23.40 -0.43
C ARG A 256 -20.99 -21.96 0.06
N ASN A 257 -21.00 -21.02 -0.88
CA ASN A 257 -20.93 -19.59 -0.65
C ASN A 257 -19.59 -19.14 -0.04
N LYS A 258 -18.54 -19.94 -0.21
CA LYS A 258 -17.21 -19.65 0.33
C LYS A 258 -16.30 -19.11 -0.77
N HIS A 259 -15.70 -17.96 -0.51
CA HIS A 259 -14.81 -17.28 -1.43
C HIS A 259 -13.85 -16.36 -0.67
N ILE A 260 -12.77 -15.96 -1.35
CA ILE A 260 -11.89 -14.87 -0.94
C ILE A 260 -12.38 -13.60 -1.61
N ASP A 261 -12.61 -12.54 -0.84
CA ASP A 261 -12.83 -11.19 -1.35
C ASP A 261 -11.48 -10.60 -1.78
N CYS A 262 -11.19 -10.62 -3.08
CA CYS A 262 -9.89 -10.20 -3.61
C CYS A 262 -9.76 -8.69 -3.72
N ASN A 263 -10.86 -7.95 -3.62
CA ASN A 263 -10.91 -6.49 -3.63
C ASN A 263 -10.57 -5.81 -2.29
N ILE A 264 -10.31 -6.59 -1.22
CA ILE A 264 -9.93 -6.01 0.06
C ILE A 264 -8.52 -5.49 -0.02
N LEU A 265 -8.34 -4.24 0.40
CA LEU A 265 -7.02 -3.65 0.53
C LEU A 265 -6.33 -4.06 1.83
N THR A 266 -5.16 -4.66 1.67
CA THR A 266 -4.21 -4.93 2.74
C THR A 266 -3.19 -3.80 2.83
N LYS A 267 -2.89 -3.37 4.07
CA LYS A 267 -1.85 -2.36 4.31
C LYS A 267 -0.50 -2.99 4.01
N THR A 268 0.25 -2.43 3.05
CA THR A 268 1.66 -2.80 2.92
C THR A 268 2.51 -1.97 3.88
N ILE A 269 3.57 -2.57 4.41
CA ILE A 269 4.46 -1.96 5.42
C ILE A 269 5.39 -0.91 4.77
N SER A 270 5.52 -0.92 3.44
CA SER A 270 6.38 -0.03 2.67
C SER A 270 5.62 0.65 1.52
N ASP A 271 5.84 1.95 1.34
CA ASP A 271 5.50 2.74 0.14
C ASP A 271 4.09 3.34 0.04
N ASN A 272 3.38 3.52 1.16
CA ASN A 272 2.10 4.27 1.21
C ASN A 272 1.01 3.74 0.26
N TYR A 273 1.18 2.50 -0.20
CA TYR A 273 0.38 1.84 -1.21
C TYR A 273 -0.35 0.64 -0.59
N TYR A 274 -1.61 0.46 -0.93
CA TYR A 274 -2.39 -0.66 -0.43
C TYR A 274 -2.57 -1.67 -1.56
N LYS A 275 -2.35 -2.96 -1.25
CA LYS A 275 -2.48 -4.05 -2.22
C LYS A 275 -3.80 -4.78 -2.03
N MET A 276 -4.46 -5.11 -3.13
CA MET A 276 -5.58 -6.04 -3.11
C MET A 276 -5.16 -7.42 -2.60
N VAL A 277 -6.04 -8.12 -1.87
CA VAL A 277 -5.79 -9.49 -1.37
C VAL A 277 -5.41 -10.46 -2.49
N GLY A 278 -5.98 -10.30 -3.68
CA GLY A 278 -5.68 -11.13 -4.84
C GLY A 278 -4.46 -10.69 -5.67
N ASP A 279 -3.72 -9.67 -5.24
CA ASP A 279 -2.57 -9.12 -5.98
C ASP A 279 -1.40 -10.13 -6.02
N VAL A 280 -0.92 -10.41 -7.23
CA VAL A 280 0.25 -11.28 -7.48
C VAL A 280 1.47 -10.53 -8.01
N SER A 281 1.49 -9.19 -7.90
CA SER A 281 2.54 -8.33 -8.48
C SER A 281 3.95 -8.73 -8.07
N GLN A 282 4.12 -9.13 -6.80
CA GLN A 282 5.42 -9.48 -6.23
C GLN A 282 6.03 -10.76 -6.80
N TYR A 283 5.21 -11.60 -7.44
CA TYR A 283 5.65 -12.86 -8.05
C TYR A 283 5.81 -12.76 -9.58
N ILE A 284 5.53 -11.59 -10.15
CA ILE A 284 5.72 -11.29 -11.57
C ILE A 284 7.10 -10.66 -11.75
N LYS A 285 8.00 -11.37 -12.46
CA LYS A 285 9.40 -10.99 -12.63
C LYS A 285 9.62 -10.44 -14.05
N PRO A 286 10.12 -9.21 -14.23
CA PRO A 286 10.22 -8.56 -15.55
C PRO A 286 10.93 -9.37 -16.65
N GLU A 287 11.85 -10.24 -16.26
CA GLU A 287 12.60 -11.15 -17.14
C GLU A 287 11.80 -12.36 -17.65
N ILE A 288 10.59 -12.60 -17.11
CA ILE A 288 9.71 -13.71 -17.48
C ILE A 288 8.52 -13.15 -18.28
N SER A 289 8.25 -13.72 -19.46
CA SER A 289 7.09 -13.38 -20.28
C SER A 289 5.98 -14.43 -20.25
N ASP A 290 6.35 -15.69 -20.02
CA ASP A 290 5.44 -16.83 -19.96
C ASP A 290 5.35 -17.30 -18.50
N TYR A 291 4.16 -17.20 -17.93
CA TYR A 291 3.90 -17.51 -16.54
C TYR A 291 3.02 -18.73 -16.41
N LYS A 292 3.32 -19.53 -15.40
CA LYS A 292 2.47 -20.61 -14.94
C LYS A 292 1.83 -20.23 -13.61
N ILE A 293 0.52 -20.41 -13.51
CA ILE A 293 -0.22 -20.31 -12.25
C ILE A 293 -0.72 -21.69 -11.85
N SER A 294 -0.54 -22.06 -10.59
CA SER A 294 -1.01 -23.34 -10.05
C SER A 294 -1.83 -23.10 -8.80
N LEU A 295 -3.04 -23.67 -8.75
CA LEU A 295 -3.96 -23.61 -7.63
C LEU A 295 -3.96 -24.99 -6.96
N LEU A 296 -3.38 -25.06 -5.75
CA LEU A 296 -3.44 -26.24 -4.91
C LEU A 296 -4.66 -26.14 -4.00
N ILE A 297 -5.60 -27.05 -4.20
CA ILE A 297 -6.91 -27.03 -3.56
C ILE A 297 -6.98 -28.23 -2.63
N GLY A 298 -7.25 -27.96 -1.36
CA GLY A 298 -7.42 -28.98 -0.34
C GLY A 298 -8.87 -29.08 0.08
N GLN A 299 -9.45 -30.28 0.02
CA GLN A 299 -10.79 -30.58 0.54
C GLN A 299 -10.67 -31.50 1.74
N LEU A 300 -11.18 -31.05 2.88
CA LEU A 300 -11.09 -31.79 4.12
C LEU A 300 -12.17 -32.88 4.19
N GLY A 301 -11.81 -34.06 4.69
CA GLY A 301 -12.79 -35.10 5.01
C GLY A 301 -13.81 -34.62 6.04
N ARG A 302 -15.04 -35.16 5.99
CA ARG A 302 -16.10 -34.82 6.95
C ARG A 302 -16.67 -36.07 7.60
N MET A 303 -17.27 -35.90 8.77
CA MET A 303 -17.99 -36.93 9.52
C MET A 303 -19.50 -36.76 9.31
N GLY A 304 -20.24 -37.87 9.26
CA GLY A 304 -21.71 -37.87 9.40
C GLY A 304 -22.49 -38.33 8.15
N GLU A 305 -23.79 -38.53 8.35
CA GLU A 305 -24.74 -38.90 7.29
C GLU A 305 -24.83 -37.78 6.24
N GLY A 306 -24.74 -38.13 4.96
CA GLY A 306 -24.79 -37.16 3.86
C GLY A 306 -23.43 -36.67 3.34
N ILE A 307 -22.32 -37.32 3.74
CA ILE A 307 -20.98 -37.06 3.16
C ILE A 307 -20.96 -37.15 1.62
N LEU A 308 -21.79 -38.02 1.04
CA LEU A 308 -21.94 -38.17 -0.41
C LEU A 308 -22.49 -36.90 -1.10
N ASN A 309 -23.15 -36.02 -0.34
CA ASN A 309 -23.62 -34.71 -0.82
C ASN A 309 -22.58 -33.61 -0.54
N TYR A 310 -21.41 -33.94 0.01
CA TYR A 310 -20.33 -33.00 0.24
C TYR A 310 -19.46 -32.84 -1.00
N ASN A 311 -19.82 -31.85 -1.82
CA ASN A 311 -19.04 -31.47 -2.98
C ASN A 311 -18.04 -30.35 -2.65
N GLY A 312 -16.84 -30.51 -3.20
CA GLY A 312 -15.86 -29.46 -3.38
C GLY A 312 -16.02 -28.79 -4.75
N GLY A 313 -15.29 -27.71 -4.98
CA GLY A 313 -15.26 -27.03 -6.27
C GLY A 313 -14.37 -25.80 -6.30
N ILE A 314 -14.21 -25.26 -7.50
CA ILE A 314 -13.51 -24.01 -7.80
C ILE A 314 -14.04 -23.38 -9.09
N SER A 315 -13.89 -22.08 -9.23
CA SER A 315 -14.14 -21.35 -10.47
C SER A 315 -12.90 -21.24 -11.35
N LYS A 316 -13.09 -21.11 -12.67
CA LYS A 316 -12.04 -20.69 -13.58
C LYS A 316 -11.65 -19.27 -13.21
N ILE A 317 -10.38 -19.09 -12.86
CA ILE A 317 -9.84 -17.77 -12.55
C ILE A 317 -9.39 -17.04 -13.81
N THR A 318 -9.40 -15.72 -13.70
CA THR A 318 -8.83 -14.77 -14.65
C THR A 318 -7.86 -13.86 -13.91
N LEU A 319 -6.84 -13.39 -14.63
CA LEU A 319 -5.94 -12.34 -14.12
C LEU A 319 -6.40 -10.98 -14.67
N PHE A 320 -6.77 -10.08 -13.76
CA PHE A 320 -7.16 -8.71 -14.09
C PHE A 320 -6.01 -7.76 -13.81
N LEU A 321 -5.66 -6.95 -14.79
CA LEU A 321 -4.70 -5.87 -14.67
C LEU A 321 -5.48 -4.60 -14.34
N ILE A 322 -5.48 -4.20 -13.08
CA ILE A 322 -6.26 -3.08 -12.58
C ILE A 322 -5.34 -1.87 -12.43
N GLU A 323 -5.61 -0.78 -13.13
CA GLU A 323 -4.92 0.47 -12.92
C GLU A 323 -5.12 0.97 -11.49
N ASN A 324 -4.04 1.48 -10.89
CA ASN A 324 -4.12 2.10 -9.58
C ASN A 324 -4.75 3.49 -9.67
N PRO A 325 -5.54 3.89 -8.66
CA PRO A 325 -6.02 5.26 -8.55
C PRO A 325 -4.88 6.28 -8.60
N LYS A 326 -5.09 7.38 -9.32
CA LYS A 326 -4.16 8.51 -9.44
C LYS A 326 -4.88 9.76 -8.97
N PHE A 327 -4.35 10.36 -7.92
CA PHE A 327 -4.89 11.59 -7.39
C PHE A 327 -3.79 12.38 -6.70
N ASN A 328 -4.05 13.67 -6.55
CA ASN A 328 -3.18 14.58 -5.83
C ASN A 328 -3.96 15.27 -4.71
N VAL A 329 -3.41 15.25 -3.49
CA VAL A 329 -3.98 15.94 -2.34
C VAL A 329 -3.03 17.06 -1.92
N ASN A 330 -3.45 18.30 -2.13
CA ASN A 330 -2.68 19.48 -1.80
C ASN A 330 -3.33 20.23 -0.63
N ILE A 331 -2.54 20.57 0.38
CA ILE A 331 -2.99 21.46 1.46
C ILE A 331 -2.39 22.84 1.20
N LYS A 332 -3.25 23.85 1.04
CA LYS A 332 -2.89 25.24 0.79
C LYS A 332 -3.10 26.07 2.05
N PRO A 333 -2.06 26.26 2.89
CA PRO A 333 -2.14 27.12 4.06
C PRO A 333 -2.33 28.59 3.67
N TYR A 334 -3.09 29.34 4.45
CA TYR A 334 -3.28 30.77 4.26
C TYR A 334 -3.57 31.51 5.56
N THR A 335 -3.34 32.82 5.55
CA THR A 335 -3.83 33.77 6.56
C THR A 335 -4.89 34.69 5.95
N ILE A 336 -5.65 35.39 6.80
CA ILE A 336 -6.61 36.40 6.36
C ILE A 336 -6.06 37.76 6.73
N ASN A 337 -5.95 38.68 5.77
CA ASN A 337 -5.55 40.05 6.04
C ASN A 337 -6.70 40.91 6.58
N ASP A 338 -6.39 42.15 6.97
CA ASP A 338 -7.37 43.10 7.54
C ASP A 338 -8.56 43.40 6.60
N ASN A 339 -8.38 43.18 5.29
CA ASN A 339 -9.42 43.36 4.27
C ASN A 339 -10.23 42.08 4.00
N GLY A 340 -10.05 41.02 4.79
CA GLY A 340 -10.74 39.75 4.65
C GLY A 340 -10.27 38.88 3.48
N LYS A 341 -9.14 39.21 2.82
CA LYS A 341 -8.61 38.44 1.70
C LYS A 341 -7.68 37.33 2.19
N LYS A 342 -7.78 36.16 1.55
CA LYS A 342 -6.84 35.03 1.73
C LYS A 342 -5.46 35.41 1.20
N LEU A 343 -4.45 35.26 2.04
CA LEU A 343 -3.03 35.35 1.68
C LEU A 343 -2.42 33.97 1.83
N TYR A 344 -2.25 33.26 0.71
CA TYR A 344 -1.65 31.93 0.72
C TYR A 344 -0.18 32.00 1.16
N ILE A 345 0.17 31.08 2.04
CA ILE A 345 1.52 30.91 2.56
C ILE A 345 2.37 30.26 1.47
N ASN A 346 3.50 30.90 1.17
CA ASN A 346 4.49 30.42 0.22
C ASN A 346 5.78 30.01 0.96
N SER A 347 6.79 29.62 0.20
CA SER A 347 8.09 29.24 0.75
C SER A 347 8.82 30.36 1.49
N ASP A 348 8.39 31.62 1.41
CA ASP A 348 9.08 32.72 2.08
C ASP A 348 8.33 33.19 3.35
N TYR A 349 7.26 32.49 3.73
CA TYR A 349 6.49 32.77 4.94
C TYR A 349 7.26 32.30 6.18
N LYS A 350 7.08 32.91 7.35
CA LYS A 350 7.62 32.38 8.62
C LYS A 350 6.50 32.08 9.60
N PHE A 351 6.52 30.88 10.16
CA PHE A 351 5.56 30.51 11.18
C PHE A 351 5.86 31.17 12.53
N SER A 352 4.89 31.90 13.08
CA SER A 352 4.99 32.55 14.40
C SER A 352 4.22 31.77 15.46
N TYR A 353 4.80 31.59 16.64
CA TYR A 353 4.11 30.93 17.75
C TYR A 353 2.78 31.64 18.06
N ASN A 354 1.72 30.85 18.28
CA ASN A 354 0.34 31.31 18.50
C ASN A 354 -0.35 32.00 17.31
N GLU A 355 0.28 32.07 16.14
CA GLU A 355 -0.44 32.52 14.95
C GLU A 355 -1.52 31.50 14.53
N LYS A 356 -2.57 32.00 13.87
CA LYS A 356 -3.64 31.15 13.34
C LYS A 356 -3.46 30.99 11.84
N ILE A 357 -3.29 29.74 11.41
CA ILE A 357 -3.22 29.34 10.01
C ILE A 357 -4.51 28.62 9.62
N LEU A 358 -5.05 28.98 8.46
CA LEU A 358 -6.20 28.33 7.84
C LEU A 358 -5.74 27.49 6.66
N PHE A 359 -6.58 26.57 6.19
CA PHE A 359 -6.23 25.68 5.09
C PHE A 359 -7.38 25.53 4.09
N ASP A 360 -7.01 25.57 2.82
CA ASP A 360 -7.81 24.97 1.76
C ASP A 360 -7.20 23.61 1.42
N VAL A 361 -8.03 22.60 1.19
CA VAL A 361 -7.57 21.27 0.80
C VAL A 361 -8.08 20.96 -0.60
N GLU A 362 -7.16 20.73 -1.54
CA GLU A 362 -7.49 20.34 -2.90
C GLU A 362 -7.29 18.84 -3.08
N ILE A 363 -8.27 18.17 -3.69
CA ILE A 363 -8.19 16.79 -4.16
C ILE A 363 -8.40 16.83 -5.68
N ILE A 364 -7.41 16.39 -6.43
CA ILE A 364 -7.47 16.32 -7.90
C ILE A 364 -7.53 14.86 -8.31
N ASN A 365 -8.52 14.48 -9.11
CA ASN A 365 -8.55 13.18 -9.76
C ASN A 365 -7.67 13.23 -11.01
N GLU A 366 -6.46 12.70 -10.92
CA GLU A 366 -5.49 12.64 -12.01
C GLU A 366 -5.64 11.36 -12.86
N SER A 367 -6.64 10.53 -12.56
CA SER A 367 -6.93 9.32 -13.33
C SER A 367 -7.58 9.67 -14.66
N SER A 368 -7.16 8.97 -15.70
CA SER A 368 -7.87 8.92 -16.98
C SER A 368 -8.98 7.87 -17.02
N SER A 369 -9.02 7.00 -16.01
CA SER A 369 -9.69 5.70 -16.09
C SER A 369 -10.89 5.58 -15.15
N TYR A 370 -10.89 6.31 -14.04
CA TYR A 370 -11.88 6.14 -12.98
C TYR A 370 -12.48 7.47 -12.53
N ASP A 371 -13.80 7.46 -12.35
CA ASP A 371 -14.48 8.38 -11.45
C ASP A 371 -14.38 7.78 -10.03
N TYR A 372 -14.23 8.63 -9.02
CA TYR A 372 -14.16 8.20 -7.63
C TYR A 372 -15.45 8.49 -6.91
N SER A 373 -15.88 7.59 -6.01
CA SER A 373 -17.03 7.83 -5.15
C SER A 373 -16.70 7.68 -3.68
N ASN A 374 -17.57 8.17 -2.80
CA ASN A 374 -17.45 8.09 -1.34
C ASN A 374 -16.10 8.58 -0.80
N LEU A 375 -15.68 9.78 -1.20
CA LEU A 375 -14.43 10.37 -0.74
C LEU A 375 -14.48 10.60 0.79
N ASP A 376 -13.53 10.04 1.51
CA ASP A 376 -13.30 10.22 2.96
C ASP A 376 -11.85 10.63 3.19
N LEU A 377 -11.66 11.88 3.58
CA LEU A 377 -10.36 12.48 3.82
C LEU A 377 -10.18 12.71 5.31
N ARG A 378 -9.01 12.32 5.81
CA ARG A 378 -8.52 12.65 7.14
C ARG A 378 -7.14 13.32 7.05
N ILE A 379 -6.95 14.42 7.76
CA ILE A 379 -5.66 15.10 7.89
C ILE A 379 -5.34 15.25 9.39
N ASP A 380 -4.16 14.79 9.78
CA ASP A 380 -3.60 14.87 11.12
C ASP A 380 -2.44 15.89 11.11
N LEU A 381 -2.68 17.13 11.56
CA LEU A 381 -1.63 18.14 11.73
C LEU A 381 -0.82 17.87 13.00
N ILE A 382 0.51 17.78 12.90
CA ILE A 382 1.39 17.40 14.01
C ILE A 382 1.80 18.63 14.82
N LYS A 383 1.37 18.62 16.09
CA LYS A 383 1.62 19.69 17.08
C LYS A 383 2.91 19.55 17.84
N GLU A 384 3.27 18.31 18.19
CA GLU A 384 4.40 17.98 19.06
C GLU A 384 4.79 16.51 18.85
N LEU A 385 6.08 16.20 19.07
CA LEU A 385 6.60 14.84 19.17
C LEU A 385 7.03 14.58 20.62
N LYS A 386 6.36 13.65 21.28
CA LYS A 386 6.72 13.19 22.63
C LYS A 386 7.72 12.03 22.58
N GLU A 387 8.37 11.76 23.72
CA GLU A 387 9.21 10.57 23.89
C GLU A 387 8.48 9.30 23.45
N GLY A 388 9.20 8.41 22.75
CA GLY A 388 8.61 7.19 22.18
C GLY A 388 7.87 7.39 20.85
N SER A 389 8.09 8.50 20.14
CA SER A 389 7.48 8.81 18.82
C SER A 389 5.96 9.02 18.83
N VAL A 390 5.39 9.34 19.99
CA VAL A 390 3.96 9.68 20.10
C VAL A 390 3.73 11.06 19.52
N LYS A 391 2.90 11.16 18.48
CA LYS A 391 2.55 12.44 17.85
C LYS A 391 1.29 13.01 18.50
N ILE A 392 1.35 14.23 19.03
CA ILE A 392 0.14 15.00 19.37
C ILE A 392 -0.36 15.68 18.10
N ARG A 393 -1.65 15.58 17.82
CA ARG A 393 -2.23 15.98 16.54
C ARG A 393 -3.53 16.74 16.70
N ASP A 394 -3.79 17.66 15.77
CA ASP A 394 -5.13 18.12 15.43
C ASP A 394 -5.64 17.35 14.22
N VAL A 395 -6.92 16.98 14.24
CA VAL A 395 -7.52 16.11 13.22
C VAL A 395 -8.65 16.82 12.50
N PHE A 396 -8.54 16.87 11.18
CA PHE A 396 -9.62 17.20 10.26
C PHE A 396 -10.15 15.93 9.62
N GLN A 397 -11.47 15.80 9.53
CA GLN A 397 -12.10 14.71 8.79
C GLN A 397 -13.28 15.20 7.97
N PHE A 398 -13.33 14.79 6.71
CA PHE A 398 -14.39 15.15 5.77
C PHE A 398 -14.86 13.95 4.98
N ASN A 399 -16.17 13.82 4.84
CA ASN A 399 -16.81 12.96 3.85
C ASN A 399 -18.14 13.59 3.43
N LYS A 400 -18.84 12.95 2.49
CA LYS A 400 -20.13 13.44 1.95
C LYS A 400 -21.19 13.78 3.01
N SER A 401 -21.08 13.27 4.24
CA SER A 401 -22.08 13.44 5.29
C SER A 401 -21.58 14.24 6.50
N THR A 402 -20.27 14.34 6.71
CA THR A 402 -19.66 14.86 7.94
C THR A 402 -18.44 15.72 7.64
N GLY A 403 -18.30 16.81 8.40
CA GLY A 403 -17.08 17.61 8.49
C GLY A 403 -16.76 17.83 9.96
N LYS A 404 -15.57 17.43 10.41
CA LYS A 404 -15.17 17.48 11.81
C LYS A 404 -13.78 18.11 11.98
N TYR A 405 -13.62 18.82 13.09
CA TYR A 405 -12.34 19.27 13.61
C TYR A 405 -12.23 18.89 15.09
N ASN A 406 -11.25 18.07 15.46
CA ASN A 406 -11.08 17.54 16.83
C ASN A 406 -12.41 17.05 17.44
N ASP A 407 -13.08 16.16 16.72
CA ASP A 407 -14.40 15.57 17.05
C ASP A 407 -15.59 16.54 17.12
N THR A 408 -15.36 17.84 16.93
CA THR A 408 -16.43 18.85 16.85
C THR A 408 -16.95 18.95 15.42
N SER A 409 -18.27 18.87 15.24
CA SER A 409 -18.89 19.06 13.92
C SER A 409 -18.70 20.50 13.43
N ILE A 410 -18.18 20.64 12.21
CA ILE A 410 -18.02 21.91 11.49
C ILE A 410 -18.72 21.85 10.13
N LYS A 411 -19.55 20.84 9.88
CA LYS A 411 -20.18 20.55 8.58
C LYS A 411 -20.79 21.79 7.93
N ASP A 412 -21.55 22.57 8.70
CA ASP A 412 -22.27 23.75 8.21
C ASP A 412 -21.35 24.95 7.91
N ASN A 413 -20.06 24.83 8.22
CA ASN A 413 -19.03 25.83 7.93
C ASN A 413 -18.05 25.38 6.85
N VAL A 414 -18.28 24.22 6.23
CA VAL A 414 -17.46 23.69 5.13
C VAL A 414 -18.07 24.12 3.80
N ASN A 415 -17.28 24.83 3.00
CA ASN A 415 -17.58 25.11 1.61
C ASN A 415 -16.75 24.18 0.74
N VAL A 416 -17.38 23.58 -0.26
CA VAL A 416 -16.70 22.78 -1.29
C VAL A 416 -16.79 23.51 -2.61
N TYR A 417 -15.75 23.45 -3.43
CA TYR A 417 -15.76 24.00 -4.79
C TYR A 417 -15.32 22.92 -5.76
N VAL A 418 -15.97 22.83 -6.92
CA VAL A 418 -15.68 21.84 -7.96
C VAL A 418 -15.27 22.57 -9.22
N ASN A 419 -14.04 22.34 -9.68
CA ASN A 419 -13.42 22.91 -10.89
C ASN A 419 -13.32 24.45 -10.99
N ASP A 420 -14.00 25.19 -10.11
CA ASP A 420 -13.86 26.62 -9.91
C ASP A 420 -13.52 26.92 -8.43
N ASP A 421 -13.18 28.18 -8.12
CA ASP A 421 -12.91 28.62 -6.74
C ASP A 421 -13.96 29.66 -6.24
N ASN A 422 -15.05 29.84 -6.98
CA ASN A 422 -15.98 30.97 -6.78
C ASN A 422 -17.39 30.53 -6.38
N THR A 423 -17.83 29.33 -6.77
CA THR A 423 -19.18 28.84 -6.55
C THR A 423 -19.18 27.80 -5.43
N PRO A 424 -19.54 28.17 -4.18
CA PRO A 424 -19.54 27.21 -3.09
C PRO A 424 -20.70 26.22 -3.24
N CYS A 425 -20.36 24.95 -3.13
CA CYS A 425 -21.22 23.79 -3.10
C CYS A 425 -21.25 23.17 -1.69
N SER A 426 -22.17 22.22 -1.50
CA SER A 426 -22.31 21.46 -0.25
C SER A 426 -21.22 20.40 -0.12
N ILE A 427 -20.94 19.98 1.12
CA ILE A 427 -20.06 18.84 1.42
C ILE A 427 -20.51 17.52 0.75
N ASN A 428 -21.78 17.44 0.34
CA ASN A 428 -22.32 16.30 -0.42
C ASN A 428 -21.56 16.05 -1.75
N GLU A 429 -20.87 17.04 -2.31
CA GLU A 429 -20.04 16.87 -3.51
C GLU A 429 -18.88 15.88 -3.28
N LEU A 430 -18.46 15.63 -2.04
CA LEU A 430 -17.53 14.54 -1.72
C LEU A 430 -18.12 13.13 -1.97
N SER A 431 -19.36 13.03 -2.45
CA SER A 431 -19.94 11.76 -2.87
C SER A 431 -19.31 11.22 -4.15
N ASN A 432 -18.88 12.09 -5.07
CA ASN A 432 -18.28 11.72 -6.35
C ASN A 432 -17.18 12.72 -6.74
N LEU A 433 -16.18 12.26 -7.50
CA LEU A 433 -15.16 13.08 -8.12
C LEU A 433 -14.85 12.49 -9.50
N ASP A 434 -15.35 13.14 -10.54
CA ASP A 434 -15.19 12.67 -11.91
C ASP A 434 -13.72 12.75 -12.34
N LYS A 435 -13.35 11.96 -13.35
CA LYS A 435 -12.00 11.96 -13.91
C LYS A 435 -11.58 13.36 -14.40
N GLY A 436 -10.42 13.81 -13.92
CA GLY A 436 -9.88 15.14 -14.22
C GLY A 436 -10.40 16.27 -13.33
N ASP A 437 -11.41 16.03 -12.49
CA ASP A 437 -11.97 17.08 -11.64
C ASP A 437 -11.04 17.45 -10.47
N LYS A 438 -11.13 18.71 -10.07
CA LYS A 438 -10.52 19.26 -8.84
C LYS A 438 -11.63 19.63 -7.86
N LEU A 439 -11.53 19.12 -6.65
CA LEU A 439 -12.37 19.51 -5.52
C LEU A 439 -11.55 20.28 -4.49
N THR A 440 -12.02 21.46 -4.09
CA THR A 440 -11.41 22.29 -3.04
C THR A 440 -12.32 22.35 -1.82
N ILE A 441 -11.83 21.94 -0.64
CA ILE A 441 -12.52 22.05 0.66
C ILE A 441 -11.96 23.26 1.40
N SER A 442 -12.83 24.18 1.81
CA SER A 442 -12.47 25.39 2.54
C SER A 442 -13.37 25.60 3.75
N SER A 443 -12.80 26.07 4.87
CA SER A 443 -13.59 26.50 6.02
C SER A 443 -12.80 27.41 6.95
N ASN A 444 -13.46 28.45 7.46
CA ASN A 444 -12.89 29.34 8.48
C ASN A 444 -12.78 28.67 9.87
N LYS A 445 -13.36 27.48 10.06
CA LYS A 445 -13.21 26.67 11.28
C LYS A 445 -11.99 25.76 11.24
N LEU A 446 -11.33 25.61 10.10
CA LEU A 446 -10.07 24.88 9.94
C LEU A 446 -8.90 25.75 10.37
N ALA A 447 -8.97 26.29 11.58
CA ALA A 447 -7.98 27.19 12.13
C ALA A 447 -7.03 26.39 13.04
N TYR A 448 -5.81 26.22 12.56
CA TYR A 448 -4.71 25.64 13.34
C TYR A 448 -3.93 26.75 14.03
N THR A 449 -3.66 26.56 15.32
CA THR A 449 -2.78 27.44 16.07
C THR A 449 -1.37 26.87 16.03
N VAL A 450 -0.43 27.63 15.48
CA VAL A 450 0.98 27.24 15.38
C VAL A 450 1.57 27.07 16.77
N THR A 451 2.14 25.89 17.01
CA THR A 451 2.79 25.55 18.28
C THR A 451 4.25 26.00 18.28
N GLU A 452 4.87 26.00 19.46
CA GLU A 452 6.30 26.26 19.60
C GLU A 452 7.13 25.27 18.79
N TYR A 453 6.74 23.99 18.76
CA TYR A 453 7.37 22.96 17.93
C TYR A 453 7.36 23.31 16.44
N ASN A 454 6.24 23.81 15.91
CA ASN A 454 6.16 24.20 14.50
C ASN A 454 7.00 25.45 14.20
N ALA A 455 6.91 26.46 15.07
CA ALA A 455 7.64 27.71 14.92
C ALA A 455 9.17 27.49 14.97
N LEU A 456 9.65 26.66 15.91
CA LEU A 456 11.07 26.31 16.02
C LEU A 456 11.61 25.58 14.79
N LYS A 457 10.79 24.72 14.17
CA LYS A 457 11.18 23.99 12.96
C LYS A 457 10.91 24.74 11.67
N GLU A 458 10.24 25.88 11.75
CA GLU A 458 9.70 26.63 10.61
C GLU A 458 8.92 25.73 9.62
N GLN A 459 8.19 24.73 10.16
CA GLN A 459 7.39 23.82 9.36
C GLN A 459 6.17 23.29 10.12
N ILE A 460 5.12 22.95 9.37
CA ILE A 460 3.96 22.20 9.87
C ILE A 460 3.97 20.82 9.20
N ASP A 461 4.30 19.80 9.98
CA ASP A 461 4.24 18.40 9.54
C ASP A 461 2.79 17.90 9.61
N TYR A 462 2.38 17.09 8.65
CA TYR A 462 1.05 16.49 8.65
C TYR A 462 1.03 15.11 8.01
N ASP A 463 0.18 14.23 8.56
CA ASP A 463 -0.17 12.96 7.94
C ASP A 463 -1.57 13.12 7.31
N TYR A 464 -1.81 12.62 6.11
CA TYR A 464 -3.17 12.55 5.56
C TYR A 464 -3.51 11.15 5.10
N THR A 465 -4.80 10.83 5.12
CA THR A 465 -5.37 9.59 4.62
C THR A 465 -6.58 9.91 3.76
N LEU A 466 -6.54 9.49 2.49
CA LEU A 466 -7.67 9.54 1.58
C LEU A 466 -8.21 8.13 1.37
N GLN A 467 -9.52 7.97 1.47
CA GLN A 467 -10.25 6.76 1.10
C GLN A 467 -11.25 7.11 0.00
N VAL A 468 -11.29 6.31 -1.06
CA VAL A 468 -12.23 6.48 -2.18
C VAL A 468 -12.68 5.12 -2.69
N ASN A 469 -13.86 5.04 -3.28
CA ASN A 469 -14.25 3.92 -4.11
C ASN A 469 -13.81 4.14 -5.56
N TYR A 470 -13.39 3.06 -6.22
CA TYR A 470 -13.07 3.03 -7.65
C TYR A 470 -13.48 1.66 -8.22
N LEU A 471 -13.80 1.56 -9.52
CA LEU A 471 -14.40 0.39 -10.17
C LEU A 471 -15.85 0.07 -9.80
N ASN A 472 -16.18 -0.01 -8.51
CA ASN A 472 -17.55 -0.16 -8.02
C ASN A 472 -17.69 0.35 -6.57
N ASP A 473 -18.90 0.33 -6.04
CA ASP A 473 -19.21 0.82 -4.68
C ASP A 473 -18.59 -0.01 -3.54
N HIS A 474 -17.96 -1.14 -3.86
CA HIS A 474 -17.44 -2.11 -2.90
C HIS A 474 -15.92 -2.22 -2.90
N ILE A 475 -15.23 -1.57 -3.84
CA ILE A 475 -13.76 -1.56 -3.94
C ILE A 475 -13.25 -0.21 -3.41
N PHE A 476 -12.70 -0.23 -2.20
CA PHE A 476 -12.20 0.95 -1.51
C PHE A 476 -10.70 1.03 -1.73
N TYR A 477 -10.20 2.13 -2.28
CA TYR A 477 -8.80 2.52 -2.20
C TYR A 477 -8.53 3.29 -0.92
N LYS A 478 -7.42 3.00 -0.25
CA LYS A 478 -6.91 3.78 0.87
C LYS A 478 -5.50 4.22 0.54
N TYR A 479 -5.19 5.47 0.85
CA TYR A 479 -3.86 6.03 0.67
C TYR A 479 -3.52 6.88 1.86
N THR A 480 -2.30 6.70 2.38
CA THR A 480 -1.80 7.45 3.51
C THR A 480 -0.48 8.06 3.12
N ASN A 481 -0.26 9.33 3.41
CA ASN A 481 1.01 9.97 3.12
C ASN A 481 1.37 10.96 4.23
N THR A 482 2.66 11.26 4.37
CA THR A 482 3.18 12.26 5.29
C THR A 482 3.82 13.36 4.47
N ASN A 483 3.49 14.61 4.77
CA ASN A 483 4.01 15.76 4.06
C ASN A 483 4.27 16.89 5.06
N ARG A 484 4.92 17.96 4.60
CA ARG A 484 5.27 19.12 5.41
C ARG A 484 5.03 20.40 4.65
N LEU A 485 4.51 21.40 5.34
CA LEU A 485 4.50 22.78 4.90
C LEU A 485 5.77 23.42 5.44
N GLN A 486 6.75 23.66 4.56
CA GLN A 486 8.05 24.19 4.96
C GLN A 486 8.22 25.62 4.44
N ALA A 487 8.56 26.51 5.35
CA ALA A 487 9.10 27.82 5.06
C ALA A 487 10.61 27.72 4.79
N ASN A 488 11.11 28.50 3.84
CA ASN A 488 12.53 28.81 3.74
C ASN A 488 12.88 29.69 4.94
N LEU A 489 13.97 29.35 5.64
CA LEU A 489 14.59 30.31 6.55
C LEU A 489 14.93 31.56 5.73
N ILE A 490 14.27 32.68 6.03
CA ILE A 490 14.76 33.96 5.54
C ILE A 490 16.08 34.18 6.29
N GLU A 491 17.19 34.30 5.59
CA GLU A 491 18.50 34.59 6.21
C GLU A 491 18.63 36.11 6.45
N GLY A 492 19.02 36.52 7.67
CA GLY A 492 19.38 37.91 7.94
C GLY A 492 20.70 38.25 7.25
N ARG A 493 20.73 39.33 6.46
CA ARG A 493 21.92 39.73 5.68
C ARG A 493 22.40 41.14 6.03
N LEU A 494 23.71 41.29 6.22
CA LEU A 494 24.36 42.58 6.38
C LEU A 494 25.39 42.77 5.25
N THR A 495 25.21 43.78 4.41
CA THR A 495 26.22 44.22 3.45
C THR A 495 26.96 45.42 4.02
N VAL A 496 28.28 45.33 4.12
CA VAL A 496 29.13 46.43 4.60
C VAL A 496 30.07 46.89 3.50
N THR A 497 30.19 48.20 3.32
CA THR A 497 31.22 48.81 2.46
C THR A 497 32.02 49.80 3.29
N VAL A 498 33.35 49.71 3.25
CA VAL A 498 34.23 50.68 3.92
C VAL A 498 34.95 51.50 2.87
N ASN A 499 34.58 52.78 2.78
CA ASN A 499 35.19 53.72 1.87
C ASN A 499 36.46 54.29 2.49
N GLY A 500 37.60 54.02 1.86
CA GLY A 500 38.92 54.45 2.31
C GLY A 500 39.77 54.91 1.13
N ASN A 501 40.65 55.87 1.37
CA ASN A 501 41.44 56.50 0.32
C ASN A 501 42.81 55.81 0.08
N ASP A 502 43.39 55.16 1.10
CA ASP A 502 44.81 54.75 1.09
C ASP A 502 45.09 53.32 1.65
N GLU A 503 44.07 52.56 2.09
CA GLU A 503 44.27 51.21 2.69
C GLU A 503 43.70 50.10 1.82
N ASP A 504 44.38 48.95 1.74
CA ASP A 504 43.87 47.78 1.01
C ASP A 504 42.73 47.06 1.77
N TYR A 505 42.78 47.03 3.10
CA TYR A 505 41.82 46.30 3.93
C TYR A 505 41.52 46.99 5.25
N PHE A 506 40.28 46.87 5.71
CA PHE A 506 39.81 47.30 7.02
C PHE A 506 39.35 46.09 7.86
N TYR A 507 39.42 46.24 9.18
CA TYR A 507 38.93 45.24 10.13
C TYR A 507 37.68 45.76 10.84
N LEU A 508 36.63 44.95 10.83
CA LEU A 508 35.38 45.21 11.52
C LEU A 508 35.19 44.18 12.62
N LYS A 509 34.47 44.56 13.67
CA LYS A 509 33.96 43.63 14.68
C LYS A 509 32.45 43.70 14.69
N LEU A 510 31.79 42.59 14.42
CA LEU A 510 30.35 42.42 14.56
C LEU A 510 30.08 41.72 15.88
N LYS A 511 29.34 42.37 16.79
CA LYS A 511 28.97 41.84 18.09
C LYS A 511 27.46 41.68 18.15
N GLY A 512 26.98 40.47 18.41
CA GLY A 512 25.60 40.19 18.80
C GLY A 512 25.48 39.99 20.30
N GLU A 513 24.28 39.66 20.79
CA GLU A 513 24.01 39.44 22.21
C GLU A 513 24.90 38.35 22.83
N ASP A 514 25.05 37.21 22.12
CA ASP A 514 25.73 36.02 22.65
C ASP A 514 27.12 35.79 22.04
N ASN A 515 27.41 36.38 20.87
CA ASN A 515 28.57 36.05 20.04
C ASN A 515 29.24 37.29 19.43
N SER A 516 30.51 37.16 19.00
CA SER A 516 31.16 38.20 18.21
C SER A 516 32.08 37.63 17.13
N ALA A 517 32.17 38.32 16.00
CA ALA A 517 33.01 37.95 14.86
C ALA A 517 33.88 39.14 14.44
N ASN A 518 35.12 38.87 14.02
CA ASN A 518 35.99 39.85 13.38
C ASN A 518 35.96 39.61 11.86
N ILE A 519 35.81 40.66 11.09
CA ILE A 519 35.62 40.61 9.63
C ILE A 519 36.71 41.46 8.98
N LYS A 520 37.41 40.90 8.00
CA LYS A 520 38.36 41.64 7.16
C LYS A 520 37.67 41.99 5.85
N VAL A 521 37.55 43.28 5.54
CA VAL A 521 36.88 43.78 4.33
C VAL A 521 37.87 44.55 3.47
N LYS A 522 37.78 44.39 2.15
CA LYS A 522 38.63 45.12 1.20
C LYS A 522 38.09 46.54 1.02
N SER A 523 38.97 47.53 0.88
CA SER A 523 38.54 48.91 0.73
C SER A 523 37.74 49.13 -0.55
N ASN A 524 36.68 49.93 -0.45
CA ASN A 524 35.78 50.31 -1.55
C ASN A 524 35.06 49.13 -2.22
N GLU A 525 35.06 47.95 -1.59
CA GLU A 525 34.34 46.76 -2.05
C GLU A 525 33.28 46.33 -1.03
N PRO A 526 32.08 45.92 -1.47
CA PRO A 526 31.05 45.41 -0.57
C PRO A 526 31.42 44.01 -0.06
N TYR A 527 31.18 43.77 1.23
CA TYR A 527 31.30 42.47 1.88
C TYR A 527 29.97 42.09 2.54
N THR A 528 29.50 40.87 2.32
CA THR A 528 28.20 40.40 2.83
C THR A 528 28.38 39.36 3.93
N VAL A 529 27.76 39.62 5.08
CA VAL A 529 27.57 38.67 6.18
C VAL A 529 26.17 38.06 6.06
N LEU A 530 26.08 36.74 6.16
CA LEU A 530 24.84 35.96 6.08
C LEU A 530 24.51 35.35 7.46
N ASN A 531 23.28 34.84 7.59
CA ASN A 531 22.81 34.09 8.77
C ASN A 531 22.82 34.88 10.08
N LEU A 532 22.47 36.16 10.01
CA LEU A 532 22.23 36.96 11.22
C LEU A 532 20.84 36.68 11.77
N ASP A 533 20.74 36.56 13.09
CA ASP A 533 19.48 36.37 13.81
C ASP A 533 18.61 37.63 13.70
N TYR A 534 17.29 37.45 13.84
CA TYR A 534 16.33 38.55 13.86
C TYR A 534 16.03 39.04 15.26
N ASP A 535 15.57 40.29 15.35
CA ASP A 535 15.13 40.96 16.58
C ASP A 535 16.19 41.01 17.70
N LYS A 536 17.43 40.66 17.39
CA LYS A 536 18.61 40.88 18.21
C LYS A 536 19.32 42.16 17.80
N GLU A 537 19.85 42.88 18.78
CA GLU A 537 20.69 44.05 18.52
C GLU A 537 22.11 43.61 18.16
N TYR A 538 22.60 44.12 17.03
CA TYR A 538 23.97 43.94 16.57
C TYR A 538 24.71 45.26 16.60
N GLU A 539 25.94 45.25 17.12
CA GLU A 539 26.88 46.35 17.03
C GLU A 539 27.97 46.02 15.99
N LEU A 540 28.05 46.81 14.92
CA LEU A 540 29.13 46.76 13.95
C LEU A 540 30.14 47.88 14.26
N SER A 541 31.38 47.51 14.57
CA SER A 541 32.47 48.44 14.88
C SER A 541 33.57 48.40 13.83
N LEU A 542 34.03 49.56 13.36
CA LEU A 542 35.30 49.69 12.66
C LEU A 542 36.43 49.64 13.68
N ILE A 543 37.38 48.72 13.50
CA ILE A 543 38.47 48.49 14.43
C ILE A 543 39.76 49.12 13.90
N ASN A 544 40.45 49.86 14.77
CA ASN A 544 41.80 50.33 14.48
C ASN A 544 42.76 49.13 14.50
N SER A 545 43.45 48.88 13.38
CA SER A 545 44.39 47.77 13.19
C SER A 545 45.56 47.75 14.19
N LEU A 546 45.93 48.91 14.76
CA LEU A 546 47.02 49.06 15.73
C LEU A 546 46.57 48.87 17.18
N SER A 547 45.42 49.44 17.55
CA SER A 547 44.98 49.46 18.96
C SER A 547 43.91 48.43 19.29
N TYR A 548 43.32 47.78 18.27
CA TYR A 548 42.16 46.89 18.39
C TYR A 548 40.95 47.54 19.09
N LYS A 549 40.93 48.87 19.18
CA LYS A 549 39.81 49.64 19.72
C LYS A 549 38.86 50.07 18.61
N SER A 550 37.59 50.19 18.96
CA SER A 550 36.55 50.70 18.06
C SER A 550 36.83 52.18 17.75
N VAL A 551 36.85 52.51 16.45
CA VAL A 551 37.00 53.87 15.92
C VAL A 551 35.63 54.49 15.70
N SER A 552 34.67 53.68 15.26
CA SER A 552 33.28 54.05 15.07
C SER A 552 32.43 52.79 15.18
N SER A 553 31.27 52.87 15.85
CA SER A 553 30.32 51.78 15.90
C SER A 553 28.92 52.22 15.48
N GLN A 554 28.16 51.26 14.95
CA GLN A 554 26.77 51.44 14.58
C GLN A 554 25.96 50.23 15.02
N ASN A 555 24.86 50.49 15.73
CA ASN A 555 23.91 49.46 16.09
C ASN A 555 22.83 49.30 15.02
N PHE A 556 22.39 48.08 14.81
CA PHE A 556 21.26 47.77 13.94
C PHE A 556 20.52 46.54 14.44
N VAL A 557 19.25 46.44 14.04
CA VAL A 557 18.40 45.27 14.26
C VAL A 557 17.88 44.86 12.90
N LEU A 558 18.00 43.58 12.58
CA LEU A 558 17.32 42.99 11.43
C LEU A 558 15.96 42.49 11.88
N LYS A 559 14.94 42.69 11.05
CA LYS A 559 13.61 42.16 11.31
C LYS A 559 13.30 41.07 10.32
N ASN A 560 12.57 40.07 10.76
CA ASN A 560 12.08 39.02 9.89
C ASN A 560 10.89 39.50 9.03
N ALA A 561 11.14 40.47 8.15
CA ALA A 561 10.18 41.04 7.22
C ALA A 561 10.89 41.43 5.92
N SER A 562 10.23 41.23 4.78
CA SER A 562 10.79 41.58 3.46
C SER A 562 11.18 43.07 3.40
N GLY A 563 12.42 43.35 2.99
CA GLY A 563 13.00 44.70 2.96
C GLY A 563 13.61 45.17 4.28
N TYR A 564 13.39 44.43 5.38
CA TYR A 564 13.96 44.69 6.72
C TYR A 564 14.84 43.53 7.22
N ASN A 565 14.87 42.42 6.48
CA ASN A 565 15.74 41.26 6.66
C ASN A 565 17.16 41.50 6.13
N THR A 566 17.38 42.62 5.44
CA THR A 566 18.70 43.03 4.94
C THR A 566 19.06 44.43 5.42
N LYS A 567 20.32 44.66 5.74
CA LYS A 567 20.86 45.99 6.06
C LYS A 567 22.11 46.25 5.25
N SER A 568 22.22 47.47 4.72
CA SER A 568 23.46 47.96 4.10
C SER A 568 24.04 49.08 4.96
N ILE A 569 25.32 48.97 5.30
CA ILE A 569 26.06 49.96 6.09
C ILE A 569 27.28 50.41 5.28
N THR A 570 27.43 51.72 5.13
CA THR A 570 28.63 52.33 4.52
C THR A 570 29.38 53.12 5.58
N ILE A 571 30.66 52.80 5.76
CA ILE A 571 31.54 53.47 6.73
C ILE A 571 32.58 54.27 5.94
N ASN A 572 32.66 55.58 6.16
CA ASN A 572 33.70 56.42 5.57
C ASN A 572 34.87 56.55 6.56
N ALA A 573 36.04 56.02 6.21
CA ALA A 573 37.24 56.06 7.04
C ALA A 573 38.18 57.17 6.56
N ASN A 574 38.25 58.28 7.31
CA ASN A 574 39.08 59.46 6.97
C ASN A 574 40.47 59.47 7.63
N THR A 575 40.81 58.47 8.44
CA THR A 575 42.06 58.44 9.20
C THR A 575 42.95 57.28 8.77
N LYS A 576 44.25 57.57 8.64
CA LYS A 576 45.33 56.64 8.31
C LYS A 576 45.84 55.98 9.60
N PRO A 577 45.49 54.71 9.94
CA PRO A 577 46.24 53.98 10.94
C PRO A 577 47.58 53.54 10.31
N ASN A 578 48.67 53.75 11.04
CA ASN A 578 50.02 53.55 10.53
C ASN A 578 50.35 52.04 10.46
N ASN A 579 50.41 51.45 9.25
CA ASN A 579 50.57 50.00 9.04
C ASN A 579 51.99 49.46 9.30
N TYR A 580 52.48 49.54 10.53
CA TYR A 580 53.65 48.77 10.95
C TYR A 580 53.28 47.85 12.11
N PHE A 581 53.19 46.56 11.80
CA PHE A 581 52.98 45.39 12.68
C PHE A 581 51.55 45.06 13.09
N THR A 582 50.91 44.11 12.38
CA THR A 582 50.05 43.05 12.98
C THR A 582 49.64 41.98 11.96
N GLN A 583 50.58 41.11 11.58
CA GLN A 583 50.29 39.85 10.86
C GLN A 583 50.32 38.61 11.77
N ARG A 584 50.35 38.79 13.10
CA ARG A 584 50.43 37.70 14.09
C ARG A 584 49.41 37.89 15.22
N LYS A 585 48.11 37.79 14.89
CA LYS A 585 47.03 37.47 15.85
C LYS A 585 45.65 37.29 15.21
N ILE A 586 45.61 37.01 13.91
CA ILE A 586 44.38 36.62 13.22
C ILE A 586 44.64 35.21 12.68
N ASP A 587 44.93 34.28 13.59
CA ASP A 587 44.83 32.87 13.26
C ASP A 587 43.33 32.53 13.23
N GLU A 588 42.94 31.98 12.09
CA GLU A 588 41.68 31.35 11.72
C GLU A 588 40.61 31.27 12.81
N ILE A 589 39.50 31.98 12.60
CA ILE A 589 38.24 31.61 13.27
C ILE A 589 37.50 30.68 12.31
N ILE A 590 37.55 29.39 12.64
CA ILE A 590 36.64 28.36 12.14
C ILE A 590 35.25 28.70 12.68
N ILE A 591 34.31 29.05 11.79
CA ILE A 591 32.89 28.98 12.12
C ILE A 591 32.54 27.49 12.13
N ASN A 592 32.41 26.92 13.33
CA ASN A 592 31.96 25.54 13.47
C ASN A 592 30.54 25.42 12.90
N ARG A 593 30.37 24.40 12.05
CA ARG A 593 29.12 23.96 11.44
C ARG A 593 28.11 23.45 12.46
#